data_AF-A0A7X6T1L1-F1
#
_entry.id   AF-A0A7X6T1L1-F1
#
_cell.length_a   1.000
_cell.length_b   1.000
_cell.length_c   1.000
_cell.angle_alpha   90.00
_cell.angle_beta   90.00
_cell.angle_gamma   90.00
#
_symmetry.space_group_name_H-M   'P 1'
#
loop_
_entity.id
_entity.type
_entity.pdbx_description
1 polymer ?
#
loop_
_entity_poly.entity_id
_entity_poly.type
_entity_poly.pdbx_seq_one_letter_code
_entity_poly.pdbx_strand_id
1 'polypeptide(L)' 'ITSGDSGLYPQGLIVGQVVAIQRDIHGKVLTCHVQPAADFQDLGYVFVLLEEDHAS' A
#
# COMPACT_ATOMS: atom_id res chain seq x y z
N ILE A 1 3.34 0.91 -4.57
CA ILE A 1 4.05 1.56 -3.44
C ILE A 1 3.07 2.46 -2.69
N THR A 2 3.32 2.81 -1.44
CA THR A 2 2.53 3.82 -0.70
C THR A 2 2.67 5.20 -1.35
N SER A 3 1.59 5.97 -1.40
CA SER A 3 1.60 7.30 -2.02
C SER A 3 2.06 8.42 -1.09
N GLY A 4 1.82 8.29 0.22
CA GLY A 4 2.11 9.35 1.20
C GLY A 4 0.98 10.36 1.42
N ASP A 5 -0.07 10.34 0.60
CA ASP A 5 -1.11 11.38 0.60
C ASP A 5 -2.01 11.37 1.84
N SER A 6 -2.05 10.26 2.58
CA SER A 6 -2.88 10.13 3.79
C SER A 6 -2.23 10.72 5.04
N GLY A 7 -0.95 11.15 4.99
CA GLY A 7 -0.13 11.47 6.16
C GLY A 7 0.36 10.24 6.95
N LEU A 8 -0.45 9.18 7.02
CA LEU A 8 -0.17 8.00 7.85
C LEU A 8 1.09 7.17 7.51
N TYR A 9 1.50 7.13 6.25
CA TYR A 9 2.65 6.32 5.82
C TYR A 9 3.57 7.16 4.95
N PRO A 10 4.91 7.02 5.06
CA PRO A 10 5.81 7.68 4.12
C PRO A 10 5.56 7.17 2.70
N GLN A 11 5.78 8.04 1.72
CA GLN A 11 5.74 7.65 0.31
C GLN A 11 6.84 6.63 -0.01
N GLY A 12 6.53 5.67 -0.88
CA GLY A 12 7.53 4.80 -1.49
C GLY A 12 7.71 3.42 -0.87
N LEU A 13 6.97 3.07 0.18
CA LEU A 13 7.01 1.71 0.75
C LEU A 13 6.42 0.70 -0.25
N ILE A 14 7.08 -0.44 -0.40
CA ILE A 14 6.62 -1.50 -1.31
C ILE A 14 5.37 -2.15 -0.74
N VAL A 15 4.31 -2.22 -1.56
CA VAL A 15 3.04 -2.86 -1.21
C VAL A 15 2.98 -4.27 -1.83
N GLY A 16 3.25 -4.36 -3.13
CA GLY A 16 3.07 -5.60 -3.88
C GLY A 16 3.05 -5.39 -5.38
N GLN A 17 2.62 -6.43 -6.10
CA GLN A 17 2.49 -6.45 -7.56
C GLN A 17 1.02 -6.59 -7.97
N VAL A 18 0.60 -5.82 -8.97
CA VAL A 18 -0.75 -5.96 -9.55
C VAL A 18 -0.83 -7.29 -10.31
N VAL A 19 -1.81 -8.13 -9.96
CA VAL A 19 -2.04 -9.43 -10.60
C VAL A 19 -3.30 -9.46 -11.45
N ALA A 20 -4.26 -8.57 -11.19
CA ALA A 20 -5.44 -8.41 -12.03
C ALA A 20 -5.98 -6.98 -11.97
N ILE A 21 -6.69 -6.58 -13.02
CA ILE A 21 -7.39 -5.30 -13.10
C ILE A 21 -8.85 -5.59 -13.48
N GLN A 22 -9.78 -5.04 -12.71
CA GLN A 22 -11.22 -5.11 -12.97
C GLN A 22 -11.74 -3.71 -13.28
N ARG A 23 -12.59 -3.61 -14.30
CA ARG A 23 -13.34 -2.40 -14.64
C ARG A 23 -14.74 -2.53 -14.09
N ASP A 24 -15.24 -1.44 -13.51
CA ASP A 24 -16.67 -1.36 -13.17
C ASP A 24 -17.54 -1.32 -14.44
N ILE A 25 -18.84 -1.53 -14.26
CA ILE A 25 -19.81 -1.58 -15.37
C ILE A 25 -19.88 -0.27 -16.19
N HIS A 26 -19.46 0.84 -15.61
CA HIS A 26 -19.46 2.16 -16.24
C HIS A 26 -18.09 2.54 -16.82
N GLY A 27 -17.06 1.71 -16.64
CA GLY A 27 -15.69 1.96 -17.11
C GLY A 27 -14.99 3.16 -16.47
N LYS A 28 -15.52 3.69 -15.36
CA LYS A 28 -14.98 4.88 -14.67
C LYS A 28 -14.05 4.51 -13.53
N VAL A 29 -14.23 3.33 -12.94
CA VAL A 29 -13.44 2.86 -11.82
C VAL A 29 -12.64 1.63 -12.24
N LEU A 30 -11.35 1.66 -11.91
CA LEU A 30 -10.43 0.53 -12.03
C LEU A 30 -10.09 0.01 -10.63
N THR A 31 -10.33 -1.27 -10.41
CA THR A 31 -9.92 -1.97 -9.19
C THR A 31 -8.76 -2.88 -9.52
N CYS A 32 -7.62 -2.68 -8.86
CA CYS A 32 -6.45 -3.53 -9.00
C CYS A 32 -6.41 -4.55 -7.86
N HIS A 33 -6.28 -5.83 -8.19
CA HIS A 33 -5.94 -6.87 -7.23
C HIS A 33 -4.43 -6.95 -7.12
N VAL A 34 -3.91 -6.85 -5.90
CA VAL A 34 -2.47 -6.78 -5.62
C VAL A 34 -2.06 -7.99 -4.81
N GLN A 35 -1.06 -8.73 -5.29
CA GLN A 35 -0.34 -9.72 -4.51
C GLN A 35 0.63 -8.97 -3.58
N PRO A 36 0.52 -9.10 -2.25
CA PRO A 36 1.45 -8.46 -1.34
C PRO A 36 2.88 -8.92 -1.56
N ALA A 37 3.83 -7.99 -1.41
CA ALA A 37 5.26 -8.32 -1.44
C ALA A 37 5.75 -8.98 -0.14
N ALA A 38 5.07 -8.70 0.98
CA ALA A 38 5.35 -9.33 2.25
C ALA A 38 4.61 -10.66 2.37
N ASP A 39 5.29 -11.68 2.92
CA ASP A 39 4.64 -12.89 3.39
C ASP A 39 4.13 -12.66 4.81
N PHE A 40 2.81 -12.64 4.96
CA PHE A 40 2.16 -12.44 6.25
C PHE A 40 1.97 -13.74 7.04
N GLN A 41 2.27 -14.91 6.45
CA GLN A 41 2.12 -16.20 7.14
C GLN A 41 3.34 -16.56 7.99
N ASP A 42 4.51 -15.97 7.72
CA ASP A 42 5.76 -16.23 8.44
C ASP A 42 6.50 -14.93 8.79
N LEU A 43 5.94 -14.17 9.75
CA LEU A 43 6.54 -12.92 10.22
C LEU A 43 7.51 -13.19 11.37
N GLY A 44 8.81 -13.00 11.13
CA GLY A 44 9.85 -13.03 12.17
C GLY A 44 10.09 -11.68 12.83
N TYR A 45 10.30 -10.63 12.02
CA TYR A 45 10.63 -9.28 12.48
C TYR A 45 9.80 -8.24 11.74
N VAL A 46 9.44 -7.16 12.45
CA VAL A 46 8.67 -6.04 11.90
C VAL A 46 9.32 -4.71 12.30
N PHE A 47 9.13 -3.71 11.46
CA PHE A 47 9.52 -2.33 11.74
C PHE A 47 8.26 -1.48 11.92
N VAL A 48 8.18 -0.76 13.03
CA VAL A 48 7.13 0.23 13.25
C VAL A 48 7.65 1.57 12.74
N LEU A 49 6.99 2.11 11.74
CA LEU A 49 7.27 3.45 11.22
C LEU A 49 6.35 4.42 11.96
N LEU A 50 6.95 5.39 12.63
CA LEU A 50 6.24 6.49 13.25
C LEU A 50 6.37 7.70 12.33
N GLU A 51 5.28 8.43 12.14
CA GLU A 51 5.36 9.78 11.59
C GLU A 51 6.03 10.64 12.65
N GLU A 52 7.15 11.29 12.36
CA GLU A 52 7.61 12.35 13.23
C GLU A 52 6.59 13.48 13.12
N ASP A 53 5.98 13.83 14.25
CA ASP A 53 4.99 14.90 14.37
C ASP A 53 5.33 16.06 13.44
N HIS A 54 4.33 16.55 12.72
CA HIS A 54 4.37 17.89 12.12
C HIS A 54 4.52 18.91 13.26
N ALA A 55 5.74 19.10 13.76
CA ALA A 55 6.13 20.23 14.58
C ALA A 55 6.13 21.45 13.67
N SER A 56 4.96 22.08 13.54
CA SER A 56 4.78 23.43 13.02
C SER A 56 4.07 24.28 14.06
#